data_AF-A0A7W7HER9-F1
#
_entry.id   AF-A0A7W7HER9-F1
#
_cell.length_a   1.000
_cell.length_b   1.000
_cell.length_c   1.000
_cell.angle_alpha   90.00
_cell.angle_beta   90.00
_cell.angle_gamma   90.00
#
_symmetry.space_group_name_H-M   'P 1'
#
loop_
_entity.id
_entity.type
_entity.pdbx_description
1 polymer ?
#
loop_
_entity_poly.entity_id
_entity_poly.type
_entity_poly.pdbx_seq_one_letter_code
_entity_poly.pdbx_strand_id
1 'polypeptide(L)'
;MTADVPALVAFLRVRLNEDERKITAMEREESRVQTAPIFQGHPPNWLAGVDIFVSSKRWRAEVEAKRRLLECLVGATGTGTSRLVANDEPWAIGGDYLVKTLALPYASHPEYREEWRP
;
A
#
# COMPACT_ATOMS: atom_id res chain seq x y z
N MET A 1 6.40 16.16 -19.94
CA MET A 1 7.39 15.44 -19.12
C MET A 1 6.80 14.09 -18.77
N THR A 2 7.40 13.01 -19.25
CA THR A 2 7.05 11.65 -18.81
C THR A 2 7.43 11.52 -17.33
N ALA A 3 6.53 10.98 -16.50
CA ALA A 3 6.81 10.77 -15.08
C ALA A 3 8.03 9.86 -14.92
N ASP A 4 8.89 10.14 -13.95
CA ASP A 4 10.00 9.27 -13.58
C ASP A 4 9.45 8.01 -12.88
N VAL A 5 9.02 7.04 -13.68
CA VAL A 5 8.42 5.76 -13.23
C VAL A 5 9.35 5.01 -12.27
N PRO A 6 10.68 4.88 -12.53
CA PRO A 6 11.60 4.29 -11.57
C PRO A 6 11.58 4.98 -10.20
N ALA A 7 11.60 6.31 -10.15
CA ALA A 7 11.51 7.04 -8.89
C ALA A 7 10.16 6.85 -8.19
N LEU A 8 9.05 6.84 -8.94
CA LEU A 8 7.72 6.57 -8.39
C LEU A 8 7.60 5.15 -7.80
N VAL A 9 8.17 4.15 -8.48
CA VAL A 9 8.24 2.77 -7.97
C VAL A 9 9.07 2.70 -6.69
N ALA A 10 10.22 3.38 -6.65
CA ALA A 10 11.06 3.45 -5.45
C ALA A 10 10.31 4.11 -4.29
N PHE A 11 9.63 5.24 -4.55
CA PHE A 11 8.77 5.93 -3.59
C PHE A 11 7.68 4.99 -3.03
N LEU A 12 6.94 4.30 -3.90
CA LEU A 12 5.91 3.34 -3.51
C LEU A 12 6.46 2.22 -2.62
N ARG A 13 7.62 1.65 -2.95
CA ARG A 13 8.26 0.61 -2.13
C ARG A 13 8.55 1.12 -0.72
N VAL A 14 9.07 2.34 -0.58
CA VAL A 14 9.35 2.95 0.73
C VAL A 14 8.05 3.15 1.51
N ARG A 15 7.00 3.68 0.88
CA ARG A 15 5.72 3.94 1.57
C ARG A 15 5.00 2.66 1.98
N LEU A 16 5.03 1.62 1.14
CA LEU A 16 4.47 0.32 1.50
C LEU A 16 5.22 -0.31 2.68
N ASN A 17 6.56 -0.20 2.73
CA ASN A 17 7.34 -0.63 3.90
C ASN A 17 6.96 0.15 5.17
N GLU A 18 6.68 1.45 5.05
CA GLU A 18 6.23 2.26 6.19
C GLU A 18 4.86 1.85 6.70
N ASP A 19 3.91 1.61 5.80
CA ASP A 19 2.59 1.16 6.18
C ASP A 19 2.66 -0.22 6.87
N GLU A 20 3.52 -1.14 6.43
CA GLU A 20 3.77 -2.39 7.15
C GLU A 20 4.29 -2.17 8.56
N ARG A 21 5.20 -1.22 8.77
CA ARG A 21 5.69 -0.87 10.11
C ARG A 21 4.57 -0.32 10.99
N LYS A 22 3.70 0.53 10.44
CA LYS A 22 2.52 1.06 11.16
C LYS A 22 1.55 -0.05 11.52
N ILE A 23 1.27 -0.98 10.59
CA ILE A 23 0.43 -2.14 10.83
C ILE A 23 1.00 -3.00 11.97
N THR A 24 2.30 -3.30 11.96
CA THR A 24 2.93 -4.06 13.04
C THR A 24 2.84 -3.34 14.38
N ALA A 25 2.99 -2.01 14.41
CA ALA A 25 2.78 -1.23 15.63
C ALA A 25 1.33 -1.30 16.11
N MET A 26 0.36 -1.26 15.19
CA MET A 26 -1.06 -1.41 15.51
C MET A 26 -1.39 -2.80 16.05
N GLU A 27 -0.86 -3.88 15.46
CA GLU A 27 -1.07 -5.25 15.93
C GLU A 27 -0.54 -5.44 17.36
N ARG A 28 0.63 -4.84 17.66
CA ARG A 28 1.18 -4.83 19.02
C ARG A 28 0.26 -4.09 20.00
N GLU A 29 -0.26 -2.95 19.59
CA GLU A 29 -1.12 -2.12 20.43
C GLU A 29 -2.49 -2.77 20.64
N GLU A 30 -3.05 -3.39 19.61
CA GLU A 30 -4.27 -4.20 19.67
C GLU A 30 -4.11 -5.33 20.69
N SER A 31 -2.99 -6.07 20.64
CA SER A 31 -2.69 -7.11 21.63
C SER A 31 -2.58 -6.56 23.06
N ARG A 32 -1.93 -5.40 23.23
CA ARG A 32 -1.80 -4.73 24.53
C ARG A 32 -3.18 -4.32 25.09
N VAL A 33 -4.04 -3.74 24.25
CA VAL A 33 -5.38 -3.32 24.63
C VAL A 33 -6.25 -4.52 24.99
N GLN A 34 -6.24 -5.58 24.18
CA GLN A 34 -7.04 -6.80 24.44
C GLN A 34 -6.63 -7.52 25.73
N THR A 35 -5.41 -7.31 26.22
CA THR A 35 -4.87 -7.96 27.43
C THR A 35 -4.81 -7.03 28.64
N ALA A 36 -5.19 -5.75 28.50
CA ALA A 36 -5.05 -4.79 29.59
C ALA A 36 -6.06 -5.06 30.73
N PRO A 37 -5.66 -4.91 32.01
CA PRO A 37 -6.52 -5.20 33.16
C PRO A 37 -7.86 -4.46 33.17
N ILE A 38 -7.91 -3.22 32.66
CA ILE A 38 -9.13 -2.42 32.57
C ILE A 38 -10.22 -3.05 31.68
N PHE A 39 -9.83 -3.97 30.80
CA PHE A 39 -10.75 -4.68 29.90
C PHE A 39 -10.99 -6.15 30.32
N GLN A 40 -10.53 -6.56 31.50
CA GLN A 40 -10.81 -7.89 32.05
C GLN A 40 -12.32 -8.08 32.27
N GLY A 41 -12.88 -9.18 31.75
CA GLY A 41 -14.29 -9.52 31.88
C GLY A 41 -15.14 -9.20 30.64
N HIS A 42 -14.59 -8.51 29.65
CA HIS A 42 -15.25 -8.38 28.35
C HIS A 42 -15.19 -9.69 27.56
N PRO A 43 -16.24 -10.02 26.78
CA PRO A 43 -16.24 -11.23 25.98
C PRO A 43 -15.11 -11.18 24.93
N PRO A 44 -14.58 -12.34 24.51
CA PRO A 44 -13.69 -12.41 23.35
C PRO A 44 -14.31 -11.67 22.16
N ASN A 45 -13.52 -10.86 21.46
CA ASN A 45 -13.97 -10.07 20.31
C ASN A 45 -15.04 -8.99 20.62
N TRP A 46 -15.19 -8.51 21.85
CA TRP A 46 -16.16 -7.44 22.14
C TRP A 46 -15.90 -6.11 21.41
N LEU A 47 -14.67 -5.90 20.93
CA LEU A 47 -14.28 -4.79 20.04
C LEU A 47 -14.48 -5.11 18.55
N ALA A 48 -14.90 -6.32 18.19
CA ALA A 48 -15.11 -6.68 16.79
C ALA A 48 -16.26 -5.85 16.20
N GLY A 49 -15.98 -5.20 15.07
CA GLY A 49 -16.95 -4.35 14.37
C GLY A 49 -17.03 -2.92 14.89
N VAL A 50 -16.25 -2.55 15.92
CA VAL A 50 -16.11 -1.15 16.29
C VAL A 50 -14.95 -0.54 15.50
N ASP A 51 -15.26 0.34 14.55
CA ASP A 51 -14.28 1.11 13.75
C ASP A 51 -13.59 2.21 14.58
N ILE A 52 -13.23 1.91 15.84
CA ILE A 52 -12.40 2.81 16.64
C ILE A 52 -10.96 2.81 16.10
N PHE A 53 -10.57 1.72 15.45
CA PHE A 53 -9.28 1.52 14.82
C PHE A 53 -9.47 1.01 13.39
N VAL A 54 -8.60 1.43 12.47
CA VAL A 54 -8.47 0.75 11.18
C VAL A 54 -8.12 -0.71 11.46
N SER A 55 -8.81 -1.65 10.83
CA SER A 55 -8.49 -3.08 10.97
C SER A 55 -7.07 -3.36 10.46
N SER A 56 -6.16 -3.71 11.36
CA SER A 56 -4.77 -4.09 11.08
C SER A 56 -4.70 -5.20 10.02
N LYS A 57 -5.54 -6.23 10.16
CA LYS A 57 -5.68 -7.34 9.20
C LYS A 57 -6.12 -6.88 7.81
N ARG A 58 -7.13 -6.01 7.72
CA ARG A 58 -7.61 -5.48 6.44
C ARG A 58 -6.53 -4.64 5.77
N TRP A 59 -5.89 -3.74 6.53
CA TRP A 59 -4.84 -2.88 6.01
C TRP A 59 -3.63 -3.69 5.53
N ARG A 60 -3.24 -4.75 6.26
CA ARG A 60 -2.21 -5.71 5.81
C ARG A 60 -2.57 -6.36 4.48
N ALA A 61 -3.81 -6.81 4.31
CA ALA A 61 -4.28 -7.39 3.05
C ALA A 61 -4.23 -6.37 1.89
N GLU A 62 -4.55 -5.10 2.15
CA GLU A 62 -4.47 -4.03 1.15
C GLU A 62 -3.02 -3.70 0.77
N VAL A 63 -2.10 -3.63 1.73
CA VAL A 63 -0.68 -3.41 1.45
C VAL A 63 -0.08 -4.56 0.64
N GLU A 64 -0.41 -5.80 1.00
CA GLU A 64 0.01 -6.99 0.24
C GLU A 64 -0.54 -6.97 -1.20
N ALA A 65 -1.82 -6.59 -1.38
CA ALA A 65 -2.41 -6.46 -2.70
C ALA A 65 -1.67 -5.40 -3.55
N LYS A 66 -1.35 -4.24 -2.96
CA LYS A 66 -0.59 -3.17 -3.63
C LYS A 66 0.82 -3.61 -3.99
N ARG A 67 1.51 -4.37 -3.12
CA ARG A 67 2.82 -4.96 -3.42
C ARG A 67 2.76 -5.88 -4.62
N ARG A 68 1.84 -6.84 -4.62
CA ARG A 68 1.68 -7.78 -5.74
C ARG A 68 1.39 -7.06 -7.05
N LEU A 69 0.52 -6.05 -7.02
CA LEU A 69 0.25 -5.22 -8.20
C LEU A 69 1.53 -4.51 -8.66
N LEU A 70 2.28 -3.87 -7.77
CA LEU A 70 3.54 -3.21 -8.10
C LEU A 70 4.59 -4.19 -8.65
N GLU A 71 4.69 -5.39 -8.09
CA GLU A 71 5.56 -6.47 -8.56
C GLU A 71 5.13 -7.01 -9.92
N CYS A 72 3.83 -7.17 -10.19
CA CYS A 72 3.35 -7.52 -11.53
C CYS A 72 3.67 -6.43 -12.55
N LEU A 73 3.54 -5.15 -12.16
CA LEU A 73 3.82 -4.01 -13.03
C LEU A 73 5.32 -3.90 -13.36
N VAL A 74 6.21 -4.15 -12.39
CA VAL A 74 7.67 -3.98 -12.49
C VAL A 74 8.41 -5.27 -12.92
N GLY A 75 7.99 -6.42 -12.40
CA GLY A 75 8.62 -7.73 -12.58
C GLY A 75 8.43 -8.33 -13.98
N ALA A 76 7.55 -7.76 -14.80
CA ALA A 76 7.30 -8.25 -16.14
C ALA A 76 8.42 -7.91 -17.17
N THR A 77 9.46 -7.15 -16.81
CA THR A 77 10.55 -6.80 -17.76
C THR A 77 11.98 -6.93 -17.24
N GLY A 78 12.23 -6.97 -15.93
CA GLY A 78 13.60 -6.91 -15.40
C GLY A 78 14.39 -5.64 -15.75
N THR A 79 13.79 -4.69 -16.49
CA THR A 79 14.42 -3.45 -16.99
C THR A 79 13.70 -2.18 -16.52
N GLY A 80 12.61 -2.31 -15.76
CA GLY A 80 11.87 -1.15 -15.24
C GLY A 80 10.83 -0.57 -16.21
N THR A 81 10.67 -1.13 -17.40
CA THR A 81 9.46 -0.95 -18.23
C THR A 81 8.43 -2.04 -17.85
N SER A 82 7.16 -2.01 -18.22
CA SER A 82 6.27 -3.17 -18.01
C SER A 82 6.13 -3.96 -19.31
N ARG A 83 5.88 -5.27 -19.25
CA ARG A 83 5.41 -6.05 -20.42
C ARG A 83 4.00 -5.63 -20.84
N LEU A 84 3.32 -4.87 -19.96
CA LEU A 84 2.20 -4.03 -20.33
C LEU A 84 2.68 -2.98 -21.35
N VAL A 85 3.67 -2.15 -21.06
CA VAL A 85 4.14 -1.07 -21.96
C VAL A 85 4.75 -1.58 -23.29
N ALA A 86 5.14 -2.86 -23.38
CA ALA A 86 5.93 -3.39 -24.50
C ALA A 86 5.16 -4.20 -25.56
N ASN A 87 3.84 -4.36 -25.45
CA ASN A 87 3.04 -5.00 -26.49
C ASN A 87 2.03 -3.98 -27.04
N ASP A 88 1.76 -3.98 -28.34
CA ASP A 88 0.73 -3.19 -29.05
C ASP A 88 -0.72 -3.57 -28.63
N GLU A 89 -0.89 -3.93 -27.36
CA GLU A 89 -2.13 -4.32 -26.75
C GLU A 89 -2.73 -3.13 -25.97
N PRO A 90 -4.05 -2.93 -25.98
CA PRO A 90 -4.72 -1.75 -25.40
C PRO A 90 -4.42 -1.50 -23.90
N TRP A 91 -3.95 -2.53 -23.18
CA TRP A 91 -3.59 -2.48 -21.76
C TRP A 91 -2.18 -1.93 -21.48
N ALA A 92 -1.36 -1.68 -22.51
CA ALA A 92 -0.03 -1.12 -22.39
C ALA A 92 0.02 0.28 -21.79
N ILE A 93 -0.95 1.10 -22.19
CA ILE A 93 -1.17 2.47 -21.72
C ILE A 93 -1.63 2.48 -20.24
N GLY A 94 -2.12 1.35 -19.72
CA GLY A 94 -2.61 1.22 -18.36
C GLY A 94 -1.52 1.15 -17.29
N GLY A 95 -0.29 0.72 -17.63
CA GLY A 95 0.77 0.47 -16.64
C GLY A 95 1.14 1.71 -15.82
N ASP A 96 1.50 2.80 -16.49
CA ASP A 96 1.90 4.06 -15.84
C ASP A 96 0.74 4.66 -15.04
N TYR A 97 -0.48 4.64 -15.61
CA TYR A 97 -1.68 5.11 -14.93
C TYR A 97 -1.96 4.32 -13.65
N LEU A 98 -1.78 2.99 -13.68
CA LEU A 98 -1.94 2.14 -12.50
C LEU A 98 -0.89 2.45 -11.42
N VAL A 99 0.38 2.61 -11.79
CA VAL A 99 1.44 2.98 -10.82
C VAL A 99 1.16 4.33 -10.18
N LYS A 100 0.75 5.33 -10.97
CA LYS A 100 0.34 6.66 -10.45
C LYS A 100 -0.87 6.56 -9.53
N THR A 101 -1.87 5.76 -9.89
CA THR A 101 -3.08 5.54 -9.08
C THR A 101 -2.73 4.89 -7.74
N LEU A 102 -1.80 3.93 -7.71
CA LEU A 102 -1.33 3.31 -6.47
C LEU A 102 -0.66 4.31 -5.51
N ALA A 103 -0.13 5.43 -6.03
CA ALA A 103 0.53 6.45 -5.24
C ALA A 103 -0.39 7.54 -4.68
N LEU A 104 -1.65 7.62 -5.16
CA LEU A 104 -2.63 8.60 -4.69
C LEU A 104 -2.83 8.64 -3.16
N PRO A 105 -2.84 7.51 -2.42
CA PRO A 105 -2.95 7.55 -0.95
C PRO A 105 -1.81 8.31 -0.27
N TYR A 106 -0.71 8.57 -0.97
CA TYR A 106 0.47 9.26 -0.46
C TYR A 106 0.64 10.67 -1.04
N ALA A 107 -0.38 11.23 -1.71
CA ALA A 107 -0.28 12.52 -2.40
C ALA A 107 0.00 13.72 -1.47
N SER A 108 -0.27 13.58 -0.17
CA SER A 108 0.07 14.60 0.84
C SER A 108 1.48 14.46 1.42
N HIS A 109 2.24 13.43 1.02
CA HIS A 109 3.59 13.20 1.53
C HIS A 109 4.58 14.24 0.97
N PRO A 110 5.51 14.81 1.76
CA PRO A 110 6.44 15.85 1.28
C PRO A 110 7.34 15.44 0.11
N GLU A 111 7.68 14.15 0.02
CA GLU A 111 8.47 13.59 -1.10
C GLU A 111 7.62 13.27 -2.34
N TYR A 112 6.29 13.37 -2.25
CA TYR A 112 5.40 13.16 -3.38
C TYR A 112 5.59 14.27 -4.42
N ARG A 113 5.73 13.90 -5.69
CA ARG A 113 5.86 14.84 -6.79
C ARG A 113 4.54 14.97 -7.55
N GLU A 114 4.12 16.19 -7.88
CA GLU A 114 2.88 16.43 -8.62
C GLU A 114 2.85 15.75 -10.00
N GLU A 115 4.01 15.53 -10.63
CA GLU A 115 4.13 14.78 -11.89
C GLU A 115 3.69 13.30 -11.78
N TRP A 116 3.64 12.76 -10.56
CA TRP A 116 3.14 11.41 -10.25
C TRP A 116 1.63 11.35 -10.07
N ARG A 117 0.94 12.49 -10.08
CA ARG A 117 -0.53 12.52 -10.09
C ARG A 117 -1.02 11.94 -11.44
N PRO A 118 -2.05 11.06 -11.43
CA PRO A 118 -2.68 10.54 -12.65
C PRO A 118 -3.18 11.66 -13.56
#